data_AF-A0A412HWZ1-F1
#
_entry.id   AF-A0A412HWZ1-F1
#
_cell.length_a   1.000
_cell.length_b   1.000
_cell.length_c   1.000
_cell.angle_alpha   90.00
_cell.angle_beta   90.00
_cell.angle_gamma   90.00
#
_symmetry.space_group_name_H-M   'P 1'
#
loop_
_entity.id
_entity.type
_entity.pdbx_description
1 polymer ?
#
loop_
_entity_poly.entity_id
_entity_poly.type
_entity_poly.pdbx_seq_one_letter_code
_entity_poly.pdbx_strand_id
1 'polypeptide(L)'
;MDVLANSKYLGKATLKGYRKMDFIYYPGIVKDKNSIVEGEVYEVDEHTKQRVDLYEGEGYLFKCIDVEINLNNNPVKVKVYEYIVR
;
A
#
# COMPACT_ATOMS: atom_id res chain seq x y z
N MET A 1 -9.85 -13.79 -6.51
CA MET A 1 -9.08 -13.31 -7.68
C MET A 1 -7.84 -12.65 -7.11
N ASP A 2 -6.65 -13.15 -7.44
CA ASP A 2 -5.41 -12.52 -7.00
C ASP A 2 -5.12 -11.35 -7.95
N VAL A 3 -5.26 -10.13 -7.43
CA VAL A 3 -5.10 -8.89 -8.21
C VAL A 3 -3.65 -8.67 -8.66
N LEU A 4 -2.68 -9.31 -7.97
CA LEU A 4 -1.24 -9.16 -8.18
C LEU A 4 -0.58 -10.43 -8.78
N ALA A 5 -1.34 -11.42 -9.24
CA ALA A 5 -0.84 -12.75 -9.60
C ALA A 5 0.36 -12.78 -10.59
N ASN A 6 0.49 -11.77 -11.45
CA ASN A 6 1.57 -11.65 -12.45
C ASN A 6 2.53 -10.49 -12.17
N SER A 7 2.39 -9.84 -11.01
CA SER A 7 3.21 -8.70 -10.63
C SER A 7 4.56 -9.15 -10.10
N LYS A 8 5.61 -8.42 -10.45
CA LYS A 8 6.97 -8.76 -10.04
C LYS A 8 7.21 -8.32 -8.60
N TYR A 9 7.50 -9.27 -7.73
CA TYR A 9 7.92 -8.99 -6.36
C TYR A 9 9.28 -8.29 -6.32
N LEU A 10 9.35 -7.13 -5.68
CA LEU A 10 10.58 -6.34 -5.54
C LEU A 10 11.26 -6.51 -4.18
N GLY A 11 10.53 -6.92 -3.14
CA GLY A 11 11.08 -7.19 -1.82
C GLY A 11 10.20 -6.72 -0.66
N LYS A 12 10.73 -6.92 0.55
CA LYS A 12 10.13 -6.42 1.79
C LYS A 12 10.49 -4.96 2.01
N ALA A 13 9.56 -4.20 2.57
CA ALA A 13 9.75 -2.79 2.84
C ALA A 13 9.18 -2.36 4.19
N THR A 14 9.67 -1.22 4.67
CA THR A 14 9.10 -0.52 5.82
C THR A 14 8.63 0.88 5.45
N LEU A 15 7.43 1.23 5.92
CA LEU A 15 6.82 2.54 5.78
C LEU A 15 6.70 3.18 7.17
N LYS A 16 7.48 4.24 7.42
CA LYS A 16 7.44 5.00 8.67
C LYS A 16 6.31 6.04 8.66
N GLY A 17 5.80 6.38 9.83
CA GLY A 17 4.75 7.40 9.98
C GLY A 17 3.34 6.87 9.71
N TYR A 18 3.19 5.54 9.75
CA TYR A 18 1.93 4.83 9.54
C TYR A 18 1.80 3.68 10.54
N ARG A 19 0.56 3.32 10.84
CA ARG A 19 0.23 2.06 11.54
C ARG A 19 -0.77 1.25 10.73
N LYS A 20 -0.74 -0.08 10.91
CA LYS A 20 -1.82 -0.95 10.44
C LYS A 20 -3.07 -0.71 11.29
N MET A 21 -4.22 -0.81 10.65
CA MET A 21 -5.52 -0.77 11.29
C MET A 21 -6.26 -2.03 10.86
N ASP A 22 -6.47 -2.93 11.82
CA ASP A 22 -7.20 -4.17 11.57
C ASP A 22 -8.69 -3.87 11.57
N PHE A 23 -9.32 -3.97 10.40
CA PHE A 23 -10.77 -4.01 10.29
C PHE A 23 -11.24 -5.46 10.25
N ILE A 24 -12.55 -5.67 10.45
CA ILE A 24 -13.17 -7.01 10.40
C ILE A 24 -12.96 -7.69 9.03
N TYR A 25 -12.82 -6.92 7.94
CA TYR A 25 -12.81 -7.47 6.57
C TYR A 25 -11.51 -7.26 5.78
N TYR A 26 -10.74 -6.20 6.04
CA TYR A 26 -9.49 -5.92 5.32
C TYR A 26 -8.62 -4.94 6.12
N PRO A 27 -7.32 -5.19 6.32
CA PRO A 27 -6.45 -4.25 7.01
C PRO A 27 -6.24 -2.99 6.15
N GLY A 28 -6.07 -1.85 6.80
CA GLY A 28 -5.69 -0.59 6.16
C GLY A 28 -4.49 0.06 6.84
N ILE A 29 -3.95 1.12 6.25
CA ILE A 29 -2.95 1.97 6.90
C ILE A 29 -3.52 3.37 7.15
N VAL A 30 -3.17 3.93 8.30
CA VAL A 30 -3.49 5.32 8.67
C VAL A 30 -2.23 6.01 9.19
N LYS A 31 -2.18 7.34 9.06
CA LYS A 31 -1.08 8.15 9.57
C LYS A 31 -0.90 7.96 11.07
N ASP A 32 0.33 7.69 11.47
CA ASP A 32 0.76 7.65 12.86
C ASP A 32 2.27 7.84 12.95
N LYS A 33 2.70 9.02 13.41
CA LYS A 33 4.10 9.49 13.31
C LYS A 33 5.11 8.58 14.01
N ASN A 34 4.67 7.80 14.98
CA ASN A 34 5.53 6.98 15.83
C ASN A 34 5.55 5.50 15.43
N SER A 35 4.84 5.14 14.36
CA SER A 35 4.66 3.75 13.94
C SER A 35 5.33 3.43 12.62
N ILE A 36 5.54 2.13 12.40
CA ILE A 36 6.13 1.56 11.21
C ILE A 36 5.24 0.43 10.71
N VAL A 37 4.96 0.44 9.42
CA VAL A 37 4.27 -0.66 8.71
C VAL A 37 5.31 -1.47 7.97
N GLU A 38 5.33 -2.78 8.22
CA GLU A 38 6.05 -3.75 7.39
C GLU A 38 5.14 -4.30 6.29
N GLY A 39 5.67 -4.39 5.08
CA GLY A 39 4.94 -4.87 3.91
C GLY A 39 5.85 -5.30 2.77
N GLU A 40 5.24 -5.42 1.61
CA GLU A 40 5.86 -5.92 0.38
C GLU A 40 5.64 -4.92 -0.75
N VAL A 41 6.57 -4.90 -1.70
CA VAL A 41 6.51 -4.02 -2.87
C VAL A 41 6.47 -4.87 -4.13
N TYR A 42 5.53 -4.52 -5.01
CA TYR A 42 5.35 -5.16 -6.30
C TYR A 42 5.44 -4.12 -7.41
N GLU A 43 6.12 -4.47 -8.49
CA GLU A 43 6.08 -3.74 -9.76
C GLU A 43 4.83 -4.18 -10.51
N VAL A 44 3.98 -3.22 -10.89
CA VAL A 44 2.71 -3.47 -11.56
C VAL A 44 2.60 -2.64 -12.83
N ASP A 45 1.97 -3.20 -13.86
CA ASP A 45 1.59 -2.45 -15.05
C ASP A 45 0.32 -1.62 -14.80
N GLU A 46 0.01 -0.72 -15.75
CA GLU A 46 -1.13 0.19 -15.65
C GLU A 46 -2.47 -0.56 -15.56
N HIS A 47 -2.63 -1.65 -16.32
CA HIS A 47 -3.84 -2.47 -16.29
C HIS A 47 -4.04 -3.12 -14.91
N THR A 48 -2.96 -3.59 -14.29
CA THR A 48 -2.99 -4.13 -12.93
C THR A 48 -3.26 -3.05 -11.91
N LYS A 49 -2.64 -1.87 -12.04
CA LYS A 49 -2.91 -0.72 -11.18
C LYS A 49 -4.40 -0.36 -11.14
N GLN A 50 -5.05 -0.29 -12.30
CA GLN A 50 -6.49 0.00 -12.40
C GLN A 50 -7.36 -1.06 -11.70
N ARG A 51 -6.99 -2.35 -11.81
CA ARG A 51 -7.70 -3.42 -11.07
C ARG A 51 -7.53 -3.27 -9.56
N VAL A 52 -6.34 -2.89 -9.10
CA VAL A 52 -6.08 -2.66 -7.67
C VAL A 52 -6.86 -1.43 -7.19
N ASP A 53 -6.91 -0.34 -7.95
CA ASP A 53 -7.71 0.85 -7.61
C ASP A 53 -9.20 0.51 -7.39
N LEU A 54 -9.77 -0.30 -8.28
CA LEU A 54 -11.14 -0.77 -8.16
C LEU A 54 -11.33 -1.68 -6.94
N TYR A 55 -10.38 -2.61 -6.72
CA TYR A 55 -10.43 -3.55 -5.61
C TYR A 55 -10.34 -2.86 -4.24
N GLU A 56 -9.46 -1.88 -4.12
CA GLU A 56 -9.28 -1.06 -2.90
C GLU A 56 -10.39 -0.01 -2.74
N GLY A 57 -11.23 0.23 -3.76
CA GLY A 57 -12.25 1.27 -3.72
C GLY A 57 -11.63 2.68 -3.58
N GLU A 58 -10.62 2.95 -4.41
CA GLU A 58 -9.93 4.24 -4.47
C GLU A 58 -10.94 5.40 -4.63
N GLY A 59 -10.77 6.46 -3.83
CA GLY A 59 -11.67 7.61 -3.77
C GLY A 59 -12.90 7.44 -2.87
N TYR A 60 -13.22 6.22 -2.43
CA TYR A 60 -14.35 5.95 -1.53
C TYR A 60 -13.93 5.36 -0.17
N LEU A 61 -13.12 4.30 -0.18
CA LEU A 61 -12.61 3.62 1.02
C LEU A 61 -11.16 4.01 1.32
N PHE A 62 -10.32 4.01 0.29
CA PHE A 62 -8.91 4.33 0.38
C PHE A 62 -8.55 5.43 -0.62
N LYS A 63 -7.40 6.08 -0.43
CA LYS A 63 -6.81 6.99 -1.40
C LYS A 63 -5.43 6.48 -1.79
N CYS A 64 -5.13 6.50 -3.10
CA CYS A 64 -3.82 6.13 -3.62
C CYS A 64 -2.88 7.33 -3.51
N ILE A 65 -1.78 7.18 -2.78
CA ILE A 65 -0.81 8.27 -2.55
C ILE A 65 0.62 7.81 -2.82
N ASP A 66 1.46 8.75 -3.25
CA ASP A 66 2.90 8.54 -3.36
C ASP A 66 3.56 8.73 -1.98
N VAL A 67 4.36 7.74 -1.56
CA VAL A 67 5.11 7.74 -0.30
C VAL A 67 6.54 7.29 -0.53
N GLU A 68 7.43 7.66 0.38
CA GLU A 68 8.78 7.10 0.44
C GLU A 68 8.82 5.96 1.46
N ILE A 69 9.40 4.83 1.04
CA ILE A 69 9.59 3.63 1.85
C ILE A 69 11.05 3.23 1.87
N ASN A 70 11.42 2.35 2.80
CA ASN A 70 12.72 1.68 2.77
C ASN A 70 12.55 0.25 2.21
N LEU A 71 12.94 0.03 0.95
CA LEU A 71 12.94 -1.27 0.27
C LEU A 71 14.34 -1.87 0.31
N ASN A 72 14.53 -2.99 1.02
CA ASN A 72 15.85 -3.63 1.17
C ASN A 72 16.98 -2.64 1.55
N ASN A 73 16.72 -1.74 2.51
CA ASN A 73 17.65 -0.67 2.95
C ASN A 73 17.91 0.47 1.95
N ASN A 74 17.10 0.58 0.88
CA ASN A 74 17.17 1.69 -0.06
C ASN A 74 15.86 2.52 -0.03
N PRO A 75 15.93 3.85 0.04
CA PRO A 75 14.75 4.70 -0.07
C PRO A 75 14.20 4.65 -1.50
N VAL A 76 12.90 4.36 -1.64
CA VAL A 76 12.20 4.28 -2.93
C VAL A 76 10.83 4.95 -2.82
N LYS A 77 10.41 5.64 -3.88
CA LYS A 77 9.04 6.18 -4.00
C LYS A 77 8.10 5.13 -4.56
N VAL A 78 6.99 4.90 -3.88
CA VAL A 78 5.96 3.93 -4.27
C VAL A 78 4.56 4.49 -4.05
N LYS A 79 3.56 3.80 -4.59
CA LYS A 79 2.15 4.07 -4.31
C LYS A 79 1.63 3.15 -3.22
N VAL A 80 0.85 3.71 -2.29
CA VAL A 80 0.14 2.96 -1.24
C VAL A 80 -1.31 3.43 -1.13
N TYR A 81 -2.17 2.58 -0.59
CA TYR A 81 -3.58 2.89 -0.32
C TYR A 81 -3.75 3.25 1.16
N GLU A 82 -4.00 4.53 1.43
CA GLU A 82 -4.24 5.05 2.79
C GLU A 82 -5.76 5.07 3.05
N TYR A 83 -6.17 4.56 4.22
CA TYR A 83 -7.59 4.56 4.59
C TYR A 83 -8.11 5.98 4.76
N ILE A 84 -9.29 6.27 4.21
CA ILE A 84 -9.95 7.57 4.36
C ILE A 84 -10.61 7.61 5.74
N VAL A 85 -9.95 8.28 6.68
CA VAL A 85 -10.56 8.61 7.99
C VAL A 85 -11.66 9.64 7.74
N ARG A 86 -12.90 9.29 8.08
CA ARG A 86 -14.04 10.20 8.14
C ARG A 86 -14.24 10.72 9.55
#